data_AF-A0A7V6HRX2-F1
#
_entry.id   AF-A0A7V6HRX2-F1
#
_cell.length_a   1.000
_cell.length_b   1.000
_cell.length_c   1.000
_cell.angle_alpha   90.00
_cell.angle_beta   90.00
_cell.angle_gamma   90.00
#
_symmetry.space_group_name_H-M   'P 1'
#
loop_
_entity.id
_entity.type
_entity.pdbx_description
1 polymer ?
#
loop_
_entity_poly.entity_id
_entity_poly.type
_entity_poly.pdbx_seq_one_letter_code
_entity_poly.pdbx_strand_id
1 'polypeptide(L)'
;MEPSRNDRQLNYALKKNKPRLLFPILNTVFAVAIAVFLTVVAIKQKQPVWVYFVIFLFLVIYPLSSWYNSYFSKKYARKKIYNVQEEAEQMLQYSKHLIHRTKYQLTEESRLAFFVNFTDTINEQKVSFNNKTKEFEPLSIEKNKKLALLTIGLSFAGAAIDPTSKEVKGIMGMVPCSIWVKKKLSPPLAEPGTVLVDFGDFAVEGEVIFQYRKKEDIYYDSKSGWLCFGSRKLTKLDEAVKIADEVILVVRNNDLVSIWVKIKENMVFS
;
A
#
# COMPACT_ATOMS: atom_id res chain seq x y z
N MET A 1 36.05 0.96 -0.03
CA MET A 1 34.95 1.92 0.20
C MET A 1 34.15 1.44 1.39
N GLU A 2 34.01 2.25 2.45
CA GLU A 2 33.14 1.88 3.58
C GLU A 2 31.67 1.85 3.15
N PRO A 3 30.87 0.89 3.63
CA PRO A 3 29.44 0.83 3.35
C PRO A 3 28.73 2.07 3.92
N SER A 4 27.75 2.59 3.17
CA SER A 4 26.96 3.73 3.60
C SER A 4 26.25 3.45 4.93
N ARG A 5 25.83 4.50 5.64
CA ARG A 5 25.08 4.35 6.91
C ARG A 5 23.83 3.49 6.73
N ASN A 6 23.16 3.62 5.58
CA ASN A 6 21.96 2.84 5.23
C ASN A 6 22.30 1.36 5.00
N ASP A 7 23.39 1.07 4.29
CA ASP A 7 23.85 -0.31 4.05
C ASP A 7 24.21 -1.01 5.37
N ARG A 8 24.83 -0.29 6.31
CA ARG A 8 25.11 -0.82 7.64
C ARG A 8 23.85 -1.16 8.42
N GLN A 9 22.84 -0.29 8.39
CA GLN A 9 21.55 -0.53 9.04
C GLN A 9 20.78 -1.70 8.41
N LEU A 10 20.77 -1.79 7.08
CA LEU A 10 20.16 -2.88 6.34
C LEU A 10 20.82 -4.23 6.68
N ASN A 11 22.16 -4.28 6.60
CA ASN A 11 22.92 -5.48 6.94
C ASN A 11 22.71 -5.92 8.38
N TYR A 12 22.64 -4.97 9.32
CA TYR A 12 22.29 -5.25 10.71
C TYR A 12 20.89 -5.85 10.85
N ALA A 13 19.89 -5.26 10.19
CA ALA A 13 18.50 -5.74 10.22
C ALA A 13 18.35 -7.14 9.61
N LEU A 14 19.03 -7.42 8.50
CA LEU A 14 19.08 -8.74 7.86
C LEU A 14 19.77 -9.78 8.75
N LYS A 15 20.89 -9.42 9.39
CA LYS A 15 21.61 -10.29 10.33
C LYS A 15 20.76 -10.63 11.56
N LYS A 16 20.08 -9.64 12.14
CA LYS A 16 19.18 -9.80 13.30
C LYS A 16 18.01 -10.75 12.98
N ASN A 17 17.44 -10.64 11.78
CA ASN A 17 16.30 -11.45 11.32
C ASN A 17 16.70 -12.73 10.57
N LYS A 18 17.94 -13.22 10.73
CA LYS A 18 18.32 -14.53 10.17
C LYS A 18 17.53 -15.64 10.90
N PRO A 19 16.68 -16.42 10.18
CA PRO A 19 15.94 -17.51 10.80
C PRO A 19 16.90 -18.59 11.29
N ARG A 20 16.69 -19.09 12.51
CA ARG A 20 17.53 -20.12 13.13
C ARG A 20 16.69 -21.36 13.40
N LEU A 21 17.14 -22.50 12.87
CA LEU A 21 16.45 -23.79 13.03
C LEU A 21 16.91 -24.57 14.26
N LEU A 22 18.14 -24.33 14.74
CA LEU A 22 18.74 -25.09 15.84
C LEU A 22 17.92 -25.00 17.14
N PHE A 23 17.61 -23.79 17.59
CA PHE A 23 16.87 -23.55 18.84
C PHE A 23 15.44 -24.13 18.87
N PRO A 24 14.59 -23.96 17.85
CA PRO A 24 13.25 -24.54 17.89
C PRO A 24 13.27 -26.07 17.81
N ILE A 25 14.20 -26.66 17.06
CA ILE A 25 14.38 -28.13 17.04
C ILE A 25 14.79 -28.63 18.42
N LEU A 26 15.81 -28.00 19.03
CA LEU A 26 16.29 -28.37 20.37
C LEU A 26 15.17 -28.25 21.42
N ASN A 27 14.41 -27.15 21.40
CA ASN A 27 13.26 -26.97 22.29
C ASN A 27 12.16 -28.00 22.06
N THR A 28 11.95 -28.45 20.83
CA THR A 28 10.99 -29.53 20.53
C THR A 28 11.44 -30.84 21.13
N VAL A 29 12.72 -31.20 20.99
CA VAL A 29 13.31 -32.41 21.59
C VAL A 29 13.20 -32.36 23.12
N PHE A 30 13.55 -31.23 23.74
CA PHE A 30 13.41 -31.05 25.19
C PHE A 30 11.95 -31.13 25.66
N ALA A 31 11.01 -30.54 24.91
CA ALA A 31 9.59 -30.61 25.25
C ALA A 31 9.07 -32.05 25.25
N VAL A 32 9.46 -32.84 24.25
CA VAL A 32 9.12 -34.27 24.17
C VAL A 32 9.73 -35.04 25.33
N ALA A 33 11.02 -34.83 25.63
CA ALA A 33 11.69 -35.52 26.74
C ALA A 33 11.04 -35.21 28.10
N ILE A 34 10.74 -33.94 28.36
CA ILE A 34 10.06 -33.49 29.59
C ILE A 34 8.63 -34.05 29.65
N ALA A 35 7.89 -34.01 28.55
CA ALA A 35 6.53 -34.52 28.52
C ALA A 35 6.48 -36.03 28.79
N VAL A 36 7.40 -36.81 28.20
CA VAL A 36 7.53 -38.25 28.48
C VAL A 36 7.83 -38.48 29.97
N PHE A 37 8.79 -37.75 30.53
CA PHE A 37 9.14 -37.85 31.95
C PHE A 37 7.94 -37.51 32.86
N LEU A 38 7.26 -36.39 32.62
CA LEU A 38 6.08 -35.97 33.38
C LEU A 38 4.94 -36.98 33.25
N THR A 39 4.75 -37.57 32.07
CA THR A 39 3.74 -38.61 31.84
C THR A 39 4.03 -39.85 32.68
N VAL A 40 5.29 -40.31 32.72
CA VAL A 40 5.72 -41.46 33.54
C VAL A 40 5.50 -41.17 35.04
N VAL A 41 5.85 -39.97 35.51
CA VAL A 41 5.63 -39.56 36.91
C VAL A 41 4.14 -39.51 37.24
N ALA A 42 3.32 -38.94 36.36
CA ALA A 42 1.87 -38.85 36.53
C ALA A 42 1.22 -40.24 36.64
N ILE A 43 1.66 -41.21 35.82
CA ILE A 43 1.22 -42.60 35.90
C ILE A 43 1.59 -43.22 37.26
N LYS A 44 2.85 -43.07 37.69
CA LYS A 44 3.32 -43.63 38.98
C LYS A 44 2.55 -43.07 40.19
N GLN A 45 2.17 -41.81 40.14
CA GLN A 45 1.45 -41.12 41.21
C GLN A 45 -0.08 -41.23 41.09
N LYS A 46 -0.62 -41.95 40.09
CA LYS A 46 -2.06 -42.07 39.81
C LYS A 46 -2.76 -40.71 39.71
N GLN A 47 -2.12 -39.77 39.02
CA GLN A 47 -2.66 -38.43 38.82
C GLN A 47 -3.95 -38.46 37.96
N PRO A 48 -4.87 -37.50 38.17
CA PRO A 48 -6.11 -37.41 37.41
C PRO A 48 -5.86 -37.04 35.94
N VAL A 49 -6.82 -37.40 35.07
CA VAL A 49 -6.73 -37.27 33.60
C VAL A 49 -6.36 -35.86 33.12
N TRP A 50 -6.81 -34.80 33.82
CA TRP A 50 -6.53 -33.42 33.42
C TRP A 50 -5.03 -33.07 33.43
N VAL A 51 -4.21 -33.75 34.24
CA VAL A 51 -2.75 -33.52 34.27
C VAL A 51 -2.12 -33.90 32.93
N TYR A 52 -2.59 -34.98 32.29
CA TYR A 52 -2.13 -35.39 30.97
C TYR A 52 -2.51 -34.39 29.87
N PHE A 53 -3.68 -33.77 30.00
CA PHE A 53 -4.09 -32.69 29.10
C PHE A 53 -3.16 -31.47 29.20
N VAL A 54 -2.75 -31.10 30.41
CA VAL A 54 -1.79 -30.00 30.63
C VAL A 54 -0.40 -30.34 30.06
N ILE A 55 0.07 -31.57 30.26
CA ILE A 55 1.34 -32.05 29.68
C ILE A 55 1.30 -31.98 28.15
N PHE A 56 0.18 -32.40 27.54
CA PHE A 56 -0.02 -32.31 26.10
C PHE A 56 -0.04 -30.85 25.60
N LEU A 57 -0.75 -29.96 26.29
CA LEU A 57 -0.76 -28.53 25.98
C LEU A 57 0.64 -27.92 26.01
N PHE A 58 1.45 -28.28 27.01
CA PHE A 58 2.84 -27.86 27.10
C PHE A 58 3.66 -28.37 25.90
N LEU A 59 3.51 -29.64 25.54
CA LEU A 59 4.19 -30.27 24.40
C LEU A 59 3.84 -29.59 23.06
N VAL A 60 2.66 -28.97 22.95
CA VAL A 60 2.23 -28.26 21.74
C VAL A 60 2.67 -26.79 21.77
N ILE A 61 2.28 -26.04 22.81
CA ILE A 61 2.46 -24.58 22.88
C ILE A 61 3.94 -24.20 22.95
N TYR A 62 4.76 -24.91 23.74
CA TYR A 62 6.15 -24.54 23.95
C TYR A 62 6.97 -24.65 22.65
N PRO A 63 6.95 -25.78 21.90
CA PRO A 63 7.58 -25.86 20.60
C PRO A 63 7.03 -24.84 19.60
N LEU A 64 5.70 -24.69 19.51
CA LEU A 64 5.07 -23.72 18.60
C LEU A 64 5.58 -22.30 18.83
N SER A 65 5.66 -21.87 20.08
CA SER A 65 6.16 -20.54 20.44
C SER A 65 7.64 -20.36 20.03
N SER A 66 8.47 -21.39 20.22
CA SER A 66 9.88 -21.37 19.83
C SER A 66 10.06 -21.32 18.31
N TRP A 67 9.29 -22.14 17.58
CA TRP A 67 9.25 -22.12 16.10
C TRP A 67 8.80 -20.77 15.57
N TYR A 68 7.77 -20.19 16.16
CA TYR A 68 7.27 -18.87 15.78
C TYR A 68 8.33 -17.78 15.97
N ASN A 69 8.93 -17.69 17.15
CA ASN A 69 9.88 -16.64 17.50
C ASN A 69 11.25 -16.80 16.80
N SER A 70 11.74 -18.04 16.65
CA SER A 70 13.08 -18.31 16.13
C SER A 70 13.12 -18.42 14.61
N TYR A 71 12.02 -18.84 13.98
CA TYR A 71 11.97 -19.14 12.55
C TYR A 71 10.90 -18.34 11.82
N PHE A 72 9.61 -18.54 12.09
CA PHE A 72 8.54 -17.98 11.25
C PHE A 72 8.51 -16.45 11.27
N SER A 73 8.54 -15.84 12.46
CA SER A 73 8.56 -14.39 12.63
C SER A 73 9.78 -13.75 11.95
N LYS A 74 10.97 -14.36 12.10
CA LYS A 74 12.20 -13.89 11.47
C LYS A 74 12.18 -14.04 9.94
N LYS A 75 11.69 -15.16 9.43
CA LYS A 75 11.51 -15.41 7.98
C LYS A 75 10.57 -14.37 7.38
N TYR A 76 9.45 -14.09 8.05
CA TYR A 76 8.50 -13.06 7.64
C TYR A 76 9.12 -11.66 7.65
N ALA A 77 9.77 -11.26 8.75
CA ALA A 77 10.42 -9.96 8.86
C ALA A 77 11.50 -9.76 7.79
N ARG A 78 12.28 -10.80 7.49
CA ARG A 78 13.32 -10.74 6.45
C ARG A 78 12.72 -10.60 5.05
N LYS A 79 11.62 -11.30 4.74
CA LYS A 79 10.89 -11.13 3.47
C LYS A 79 10.42 -9.69 3.30
N LYS A 80 9.83 -9.11 4.35
CA LYS A 80 9.39 -7.71 4.36
C LYS A 80 10.53 -6.73 4.05
N ILE A 81 11.72 -6.95 4.62
CA ILE A 81 12.90 -6.11 4.35
C ILE A 81 13.28 -6.16 2.87
N TYR A 82 13.35 -7.36 2.27
CA TYR A 82 13.67 -7.49 0.85
C TYR A 82 12.65 -6.81 -0.07
N ASN A 83 11.37 -6.92 0.25
CA ASN A 83 10.33 -6.29 -0.55
C ASN A 83 10.38 -4.76 -0.48
N VAL A 84 10.65 -4.20 0.71
CA VAL A 84 10.87 -2.75 0.84
C VAL A 84 12.09 -2.30 0.03
N GLN A 85 13.15 -3.10 0.01
CA GLN A 85 14.34 -2.79 -0.80
C GLN A 85 14.02 -2.84 -2.30
N GLU A 86 13.32 -3.89 -2.77
CA GLU A 86 12.88 -4.02 -4.16
C GLU A 86 12.00 -2.83 -4.59
N GLU A 87 11.02 -2.45 -3.78
CA GLU A 87 10.17 -1.29 -4.06
C GLU A 87 10.98 0.03 -4.06
N ALA A 88 11.99 0.17 -3.22
CA ALA A 88 12.86 1.34 -3.21
C ALA A 88 13.71 1.44 -4.48
N GLU A 89 14.24 0.31 -4.98
CA GLU A 89 14.97 0.23 -6.24
C GLU A 89 14.07 0.56 -7.43
N GLN A 90 12.84 0.03 -7.45
CA GLN A 90 11.82 0.35 -8.45
C GLN A 90 11.47 1.84 -8.43
N MET A 91 11.24 2.43 -7.25
CA MET A 91 10.99 3.87 -7.12
C MET A 91 12.16 4.70 -7.63
N LEU A 92 13.39 4.30 -7.35
CA LEU A 92 14.59 4.99 -7.85
C LEU A 92 14.64 4.93 -9.38
N GLN A 93 14.38 3.77 -9.97
CA GLN A 93 14.31 3.61 -11.42
C GLN A 93 13.18 4.47 -12.02
N TYR A 94 11.98 4.43 -11.45
CA TYR A 94 10.84 5.23 -11.88
C TYR A 94 11.15 6.73 -11.79
N SER A 95 11.78 7.17 -10.70
CA SER A 95 12.14 8.57 -10.50
C SER A 95 13.07 9.11 -11.58
N LYS A 96 14.00 8.28 -12.10
CA LYS A 96 14.91 8.69 -13.19
C LYS A 96 14.14 9.09 -14.45
N HIS A 97 13.06 8.39 -14.77
CA HIS A 97 12.18 8.75 -15.90
C HIS A 97 11.43 10.06 -15.67
N LEU A 98 11.18 10.43 -14.42
CA LEU A 98 10.49 11.67 -14.06
C LEU A 98 11.42 12.88 -13.91
N ILE A 99 12.76 12.72 -13.91
CA ILE A 99 13.70 13.82 -13.68
C ILE A 99 13.61 14.89 -14.77
N HIS A 100 13.34 14.50 -16.01
CA HIS A 100 13.31 15.42 -17.15
C HIS A 100 11.97 16.16 -17.33
N ARG A 101 10.96 15.86 -16.50
CA ARG A 101 9.64 16.49 -16.56
C ARG A 101 9.61 17.79 -15.76
N THR A 102 8.83 18.77 -16.23
CA THR A 102 8.55 19.99 -15.47
C THR A 102 7.78 19.65 -14.20
N LYS A 103 8.23 20.15 -13.05
CA LYS A 103 7.65 19.87 -11.74
C LYS A 103 7.17 21.14 -11.06
N TYR A 104 5.90 21.18 -10.71
CA TYR A 104 5.32 22.22 -9.88
C TYR A 104 5.01 21.67 -8.49
N GLN A 105 5.47 22.37 -7.46
CA GLN A 105 5.10 22.07 -6.08
C GLN A 105 3.96 22.99 -5.68
N LEU A 106 2.77 22.42 -5.49
CA LEU A 106 1.59 23.17 -5.09
C LEU A 106 1.67 23.48 -3.59
N THR A 107 1.37 24.73 -3.23
CA THR A 107 1.31 25.20 -1.84
C THR A 107 -0.14 25.58 -1.49
N GLU A 108 -0.38 26.04 -0.27
CA GLU A 108 -1.71 26.52 0.11
C GLU A 108 -2.14 27.77 -0.67
N GLU A 109 -1.20 28.53 -1.23
CA GLU A 109 -1.42 29.75 -2.00
C GLU A 109 -1.45 29.51 -3.52
N SER A 110 -0.87 28.40 -3.98
CA SER A 110 -0.85 28.00 -5.38
C SER A 110 -1.60 26.68 -5.56
N ARG A 111 -2.93 26.78 -5.79
CA ARG A 111 -3.83 25.63 -5.93
C ARG A 111 -4.36 25.50 -7.34
N LEU A 112 -4.51 24.26 -7.77
CA LEU A 112 -5.37 23.92 -8.89
C LEU A 112 -6.82 23.94 -8.39
N ALA A 113 -7.75 24.38 -9.24
CA ALA A 113 -9.17 24.29 -8.93
C ALA A 113 -9.81 23.12 -9.70
N PHE A 114 -10.66 22.36 -9.03
CA PHE A 114 -11.35 21.19 -9.56
C PHE A 114 -12.84 21.48 -9.69
N PHE A 115 -13.41 21.18 -10.85
CA PHE A 115 -14.83 21.43 -11.14
C PHE A 115 -15.49 20.12 -11.53
N VAL A 116 -16.62 19.83 -10.90
CA VAL A 116 -17.39 18.60 -11.10
C VAL A 116 -18.52 18.84 -12.08
N ASN A 117 -18.64 17.96 -13.08
CA ASN A 117 -19.78 17.91 -13.97
C ASN A 117 -20.41 16.52 -13.90
N PHE A 118 -21.57 16.39 -13.26
CA PHE A 118 -22.32 15.14 -13.19
C PHE A 118 -22.93 14.78 -14.55
N THR A 119 -23.00 13.49 -14.83
CA THR A 119 -23.53 12.93 -16.09
C THR A 119 -24.34 11.68 -15.82
N ASP A 120 -25.19 11.28 -16.76
CA ASP A 120 -25.95 10.03 -16.62
C ASP A 120 -25.15 8.78 -17.04
N THR A 121 -24.01 8.96 -17.71
CA THR A 121 -23.19 7.89 -18.28
C THR A 121 -21.84 7.74 -17.55
N ILE A 122 -21.37 6.50 -17.40
CA ILE A 122 -20.04 6.18 -16.85
C ILE A 122 -19.10 5.77 -17.98
N ASN A 123 -17.83 6.18 -17.88
CA ASN A 123 -16.76 5.54 -18.63
C ASN A 123 -16.50 4.14 -18.05
N GLU A 124 -16.87 3.08 -18.77
CA GLU A 124 -16.76 1.69 -18.30
C GLU A 124 -15.31 1.16 -18.25
N GLN A 125 -14.33 1.96 -18.65
CA GLN A 125 -12.93 1.55 -18.57
C GLN A 125 -12.48 1.36 -17.13
N LYS A 126 -11.67 0.32 -16.93
CA LYS A 126 -11.08 -0.03 -15.64
C LYS A 126 -9.63 0.40 -15.59
N VAL A 127 -9.24 1.00 -14.48
CA VAL A 127 -7.84 1.27 -14.18
C VAL A 127 -7.15 -0.07 -13.88
N SER A 128 -6.05 -0.36 -14.56
CA SER A 128 -5.22 -1.52 -14.25
C SER A 128 -4.12 -1.14 -13.26
N PHE A 129 -3.87 -2.03 -12.30
CA PHE A 129 -2.73 -1.92 -11.39
C PHE A 129 -1.80 -3.11 -11.59
N ASN A 130 -0.57 -2.83 -12.02
CA ASN A 130 0.44 -3.85 -12.24
C ASN A 130 1.14 -4.20 -10.92
N ASN A 131 0.83 -5.36 -10.35
CA ASN A 131 1.40 -5.81 -9.08
C ASN A 131 2.92 -6.00 -9.08
N LYS A 132 3.56 -6.15 -10.26
CA LYS A 132 5.02 -6.32 -10.34
C LYS A 132 5.74 -4.97 -10.31
N THR A 133 5.28 -4.02 -11.13
CA THR A 133 5.89 -2.67 -11.23
C THR A 133 5.32 -1.68 -10.21
N LYS A 134 4.20 -2.04 -9.56
CA LYS A 134 3.45 -1.16 -8.63
C LYS A 134 2.91 0.10 -9.31
N GLU A 135 2.63 0.00 -10.60
CA GLU A 135 2.18 1.12 -11.43
C GLU A 135 0.71 1.00 -11.78
N PHE A 136 0.04 2.15 -11.76
CA PHE A 136 -1.24 2.34 -12.43
C PHE A 136 -1.01 2.68 -13.90
N GLU A 137 -1.71 1.98 -14.78
CA GLU A 137 -1.78 2.36 -16.19
C GLU A 137 -3.02 3.26 -16.39
N PRO A 138 -2.87 4.44 -17.04
CA PRO A 138 -3.98 5.36 -17.23
C PRO A 138 -5.09 4.75 -18.09
N LEU A 139 -6.32 5.24 -17.90
CA LEU A 139 -7.45 4.92 -18.76
C LEU A 139 -7.22 5.55 -20.14
N SER A 140 -7.40 4.77 -21.20
CA SER A 140 -7.25 5.18 -22.60
C SER A 140 -5.91 5.83 -22.98
N ILE A 141 -4.98 4.97 -23.37
CA ILE A 141 -3.85 5.36 -24.20
C ILE A 141 -4.37 5.53 -25.64
N GLU A 142 -4.79 6.73 -26.01
CA GLU A 142 -4.34 7.17 -27.34
C GLU A 142 -2.82 7.10 -27.29
N LYS A 143 -2.19 6.19 -28.06
CA LYS A 143 -0.74 5.99 -28.04
C LYS A 143 -0.04 7.33 -28.13
N ASN A 144 0.79 7.64 -27.12
CA ASN A 144 1.62 8.84 -27.00
C ASN A 144 0.92 10.14 -26.57
N LYS A 145 -0.33 10.11 -26.10
CA LYS A 145 -0.94 11.30 -25.51
C LYS A 145 -0.25 11.66 -24.20
N LYS A 146 0.35 12.86 -24.15
CA LYS A 146 1.05 13.38 -22.96
C LYS A 146 0.03 13.82 -21.93
N LEU A 147 0.07 13.21 -20.74
CA LEU A 147 -0.79 13.55 -19.62
C LEU A 147 0.01 14.28 -18.54
N ALA A 148 -0.62 15.24 -17.86
CA ALA A 148 -0.11 15.81 -16.63
C ALA A 148 -0.44 14.88 -15.45
N LEU A 149 0.50 14.74 -14.52
CA LEU A 149 0.36 13.90 -13.33
C LEU A 149 0.21 14.78 -12.09
N LEU A 150 -0.90 14.63 -11.38
CA LEU A 150 -1.09 15.21 -10.05
C LEU A 150 -0.87 14.14 -8.99
N THR A 151 0.31 14.12 -8.37
CA THR A 151 0.63 13.15 -7.31
C THR A 151 0.02 13.58 -5.98
N ILE A 152 -0.57 12.64 -5.24
CA ILE A 152 -1.06 12.87 -3.87
C ILE A 152 -0.20 12.13 -2.85
N GLY A 153 0.15 12.81 -1.76
CA GLY A 153 0.96 12.23 -0.69
C GLY A 153 2.42 12.00 -1.10
N LEU A 154 3.06 11.01 -0.48
CA LEU A 154 4.43 10.60 -0.79
C LEU A 154 4.54 9.63 -1.99
N SER A 155 3.47 9.48 -2.78
CA SER A 155 3.49 8.59 -3.96
C SER A 155 3.97 9.29 -5.22
N PHE A 156 4.34 8.46 -6.22
CA PHE A 156 4.54 8.89 -7.60
C PHE A 156 3.32 8.58 -8.47
N ALA A 157 2.15 8.43 -7.83
CA ALA A 157 0.89 8.15 -8.49
C ALA A 157 -0.18 9.18 -8.09
N GLY A 158 -1.20 9.29 -8.94
CA GLY A 158 -2.35 10.13 -8.65
C GLY A 158 -3.14 10.41 -9.92
N ALA A 159 -3.84 11.54 -9.96
CA ALA A 159 -4.74 11.85 -11.06
C ALA A 159 -3.96 12.11 -12.36
N ALA A 160 -4.39 11.44 -13.43
CA ALA A 160 -3.92 11.66 -14.78
C ALA A 160 -4.82 12.71 -15.44
N ILE A 161 -4.27 13.84 -15.88
CA ILE A 161 -5.03 14.97 -16.42
C ILE A 161 -4.61 15.18 -17.87
N ASP A 162 -5.58 15.28 -18.78
CA ASP A 162 -5.32 15.69 -20.16
C ASP A 162 -5.12 17.21 -20.22
N PRO A 163 -3.93 17.73 -20.58
CA PRO A 163 -3.69 19.17 -20.62
C PRO A 163 -4.60 19.93 -21.59
N THR A 164 -5.09 19.27 -22.64
CA THR A 164 -5.89 19.91 -23.70
C THR A 164 -7.34 20.07 -23.28
N SER A 165 -7.97 18.98 -22.84
CA SER A 165 -9.36 19.00 -22.37
C SER A 165 -9.50 19.46 -20.92
N LYS A 166 -8.38 19.54 -20.18
CA LYS A 166 -8.32 19.81 -18.75
C LYS A 166 -9.06 18.78 -17.89
N GLU A 167 -9.37 17.62 -18.43
CA GLU A 167 -10.18 16.59 -17.77
C GLU A 167 -9.30 15.54 -17.08
N VAL A 168 -9.74 15.06 -15.91
CA VAL A 168 -9.13 13.93 -15.22
C VAL A 168 -9.52 12.62 -15.92
N LYS A 169 -8.53 11.95 -16.53
CA LYS A 169 -8.66 10.70 -17.28
C LYS A 169 -8.34 9.44 -16.46
N GLY A 170 -8.39 9.51 -15.14
CA GLY A 170 -8.13 8.37 -14.26
C GLY A 170 -6.89 8.52 -13.41
N ILE A 171 -6.20 7.41 -13.14
CA ILE A 171 -5.04 7.35 -12.26
C ILE A 171 -3.85 6.80 -13.04
N MET A 172 -2.67 7.37 -12.82
CA MET A 172 -1.43 6.84 -13.36
C MET A 172 -0.29 6.95 -12.36
N GLY A 173 0.77 6.21 -12.64
CA GLY A 173 2.05 6.32 -11.96
C GLY A 173 2.28 5.26 -10.90
N MET A 174 3.46 5.31 -10.28
CA MET A 174 3.94 4.27 -9.36
C MET A 174 3.51 4.58 -7.92
N VAL A 175 2.88 3.60 -7.27
CA VAL A 175 2.58 3.66 -5.85
C VAL A 175 3.13 2.42 -5.12
N PRO A 176 4.22 2.54 -4.35
CA PRO A 176 4.79 1.42 -3.63
C PRO A 176 3.80 0.92 -2.56
N CYS A 177 3.70 -0.39 -2.37
CA CYS A 177 2.76 -0.92 -1.39
C CYS A 177 3.26 -0.75 0.06
N SER A 178 4.57 -0.56 0.26
CA SER A 178 5.19 -0.36 1.57
C SER A 178 4.73 0.89 2.31
N ILE A 179 4.19 1.90 1.61
CA ILE A 179 3.66 3.13 2.21
C ILE A 179 2.15 3.06 2.50
N TRP A 180 1.48 1.95 2.16
CA TRP A 180 0.04 1.82 2.36
C TRP A 180 -0.31 1.52 3.81
N VAL A 181 -1.20 2.34 4.36
CA VAL A 181 -1.74 2.17 5.70
C VAL A 181 -2.97 1.25 5.64
N LYS A 182 -2.85 0.06 6.24
CA LYS A 182 -3.98 -0.89 6.31
C LYS A 182 -5.12 -0.31 7.14
N LYS A 183 -6.29 -0.11 6.54
CA LYS A 183 -7.49 0.41 7.22
C LYS A 183 -8.75 -0.15 6.57
N LYS A 184 -9.79 -0.39 7.37
CA LYS A 184 -11.14 -0.62 6.82
C LYS A 184 -11.58 0.65 6.12
N LEU A 185 -11.95 0.53 4.86
CA LEU A 185 -12.39 1.64 4.02
C LEU A 185 -13.90 1.54 3.77
N SER A 186 -14.50 2.70 3.55
CA SER A 186 -15.92 2.82 3.20
C SER A 186 -15.97 3.84 2.08
N PRO A 187 -15.93 3.39 0.81
CA PRO A 187 -15.89 4.31 -0.33
C PRO A 187 -17.13 5.20 -0.32
N PRO A 188 -17.02 6.46 -0.78
CA PRO A 188 -18.16 7.35 -0.93
C PRO A 188 -19.21 6.76 -1.88
N LEU A 189 -20.48 7.07 -1.63
CA LEU A 189 -21.51 6.98 -2.67
C LEU A 189 -21.21 8.07 -3.69
N ALA A 190 -21.03 7.69 -4.94
CA ALA A 190 -20.58 8.58 -6.00
C ALA A 190 -21.50 8.51 -7.21
N GLU A 191 -21.75 9.65 -7.82
CA GLU A 191 -22.53 9.80 -9.04
C GLU A 191 -21.59 9.83 -10.25
N PRO A 192 -22.00 9.33 -11.43
CA PRO A 192 -21.18 9.44 -12.63
C PRO A 192 -20.91 10.90 -12.99
N GLY A 193 -19.73 11.15 -13.52
CA GLY A 193 -19.39 12.50 -13.98
C GLY A 193 -17.97 12.62 -14.48
N THR A 194 -17.61 13.85 -14.81
CA THR A 194 -16.26 14.25 -15.18
C THR A 194 -15.74 15.30 -14.20
N VAL A 195 -14.41 15.36 -14.08
CA VAL A 195 -13.75 16.38 -13.26
C VAL A 195 -12.80 17.16 -14.16
N LEU A 196 -13.01 18.47 -14.20
CA LEU A 196 -12.16 19.43 -14.92
C LEU A 196 -11.20 20.11 -13.96
N VAL A 197 -10.03 20.49 -14.45
CA VAL A 197 -8.95 21.12 -13.68
C VAL A 197 -8.64 22.48 -14.26
N ASP A 198 -8.73 23.52 -13.46
CA ASP A 198 -8.15 24.81 -13.81
C ASP A 198 -6.70 24.85 -13.31
N PHE A 199 -5.78 25.02 -14.26
CA PHE A 199 -4.36 25.14 -14.02
C PHE A 199 -3.94 26.55 -13.58
N GLY A 200 -4.84 27.55 -13.61
CA GLY A 200 -4.49 28.92 -13.29
C GLY A 200 -3.31 29.41 -14.15
N ASP A 201 -2.28 29.95 -13.50
CA ASP A 201 -1.09 30.50 -14.16
C ASP A 201 -0.02 29.44 -14.50
N PHE A 202 -0.26 28.16 -14.22
CA PHE A 202 0.71 27.11 -14.52
C PHE A 202 0.74 26.78 -16.02
N ALA A 203 1.91 26.88 -16.63
CA ALA A 203 2.13 26.43 -17.99
C ALA A 203 2.12 24.89 -18.05
N VAL A 204 1.09 24.31 -18.68
CA VAL A 204 0.94 22.87 -18.83
C VAL A 204 1.15 22.47 -20.29
N GLU A 205 2.42 22.36 -20.68
CA GLU A 205 2.82 21.87 -22.01
C GLU A 205 3.39 20.45 -21.87
N GLY A 206 2.62 19.45 -22.28
CA GLY A 206 3.07 18.05 -22.29
C GLY A 206 3.05 17.36 -20.91
N GLU A 207 4.12 16.63 -20.59
CA GLU A 207 4.20 15.79 -19.38
C GLU A 207 4.70 16.59 -18.16
N VAL A 208 3.76 17.22 -17.46
CA VAL A 208 4.01 17.99 -16.24
C VAL A 208 3.66 17.18 -15.00
N ILE A 209 4.39 17.39 -13.89
CA ILE A 209 4.08 16.79 -12.59
C ILE A 209 3.72 17.88 -11.58
N PHE A 210 2.53 17.79 -11.03
CA PHE A 210 2.09 18.58 -9.89
C PHE A 210 2.22 17.76 -8.61
N GLN A 211 3.06 18.21 -7.69
CA GLN A 211 3.22 17.60 -6.38
C GLN A 211 2.21 18.20 -5.41
N TYR A 212 1.17 17.42 -5.08
CA TYR A 212 0.05 17.85 -4.28
C TYR A 212 0.00 17.13 -2.92
N ARG A 213 -0.33 17.87 -1.87
CA ARG A 213 -0.62 17.32 -0.52
C ARG A 213 0.37 16.25 -0.04
N LYS A 214 1.68 16.55 -0.05
CA LYS A 214 2.78 15.62 0.27
C LYS A 214 2.69 14.90 1.63
N LYS A 215 1.86 15.41 2.55
CA LYS A 215 1.67 14.86 3.90
C LYS A 215 0.53 13.86 4.01
N GLU A 216 -0.25 13.67 2.95
CA GLU A 216 -1.37 12.75 2.96
C GLU A 216 -0.90 11.29 2.90
N ASP A 217 -1.59 10.45 3.66
CA ASP A 217 -1.40 9.00 3.66
C ASP A 217 -2.13 8.35 2.48
N ILE A 218 -1.77 7.09 2.24
CA ILE A 218 -2.46 6.21 1.31
C ILE A 218 -3.02 5.03 2.10
N TYR A 219 -4.33 4.84 2.06
CA TYR A 219 -5.02 3.81 2.84
C TYR A 219 -5.44 2.66 1.94
N TYR A 220 -5.29 1.43 2.41
CA TYR A 220 -5.74 0.24 1.69
C TYR A 220 -6.58 -0.68 2.58
N ASP A 221 -7.69 -1.18 2.03
CA ASP A 221 -8.53 -2.19 2.64
C ASP A 221 -8.38 -3.53 1.90
N SER A 222 -7.73 -4.49 2.55
CA SER A 222 -7.51 -5.81 1.94
C SER A 222 -8.77 -6.61 1.71
N LYS A 223 -9.87 -6.31 2.43
CA LYS A 223 -11.12 -7.06 2.26
C LYS A 223 -11.90 -6.61 1.04
N SER A 224 -11.94 -5.30 0.79
CA SER A 224 -12.74 -4.70 -0.29
C SER A 224 -11.91 -4.35 -1.53
N GLY A 225 -10.59 -4.33 -1.41
CA GLY A 225 -9.66 -4.00 -2.48
C GLY A 225 -9.57 -2.51 -2.80
N TRP A 226 -10.20 -1.65 -2.01
CA TRP A 226 -10.13 -0.19 -2.18
C TRP A 226 -8.80 0.36 -1.69
N LEU A 227 -8.28 1.31 -2.47
CA LEU A 227 -7.14 2.16 -2.18
C LEU A 227 -7.63 3.61 -2.17
N CYS A 228 -7.24 4.38 -1.17
CA CYS A 228 -7.60 5.79 -1.01
C CYS A 228 -6.33 6.63 -0.88
N PHE A 229 -6.12 7.55 -1.81
CA PHE A 229 -5.11 8.60 -1.74
C PHE A 229 -5.74 9.82 -1.09
N GLY A 230 -5.19 10.33 0.01
CA GLY A 230 -5.74 11.51 0.69
C GLY A 230 -6.75 11.18 1.78
N SER A 231 -7.66 12.12 2.03
CA SER A 231 -8.58 12.03 3.16
C SER A 231 -9.64 10.96 2.96
N ARG A 232 -9.64 9.97 3.85
CA ARG A 232 -10.72 8.96 3.97
C ARG A 232 -12.01 9.47 4.63
N LYS A 233 -11.99 10.67 5.23
CA LYS A 233 -13.14 11.24 5.97
C LYS A 233 -13.96 12.11 5.03
N LEU A 234 -15.21 11.69 4.82
CA LEU A 234 -16.16 12.38 3.97
C LEU A 234 -16.98 13.40 4.79
N THR A 235 -17.39 14.48 4.15
CA THR A 235 -18.34 15.47 4.70
C THR A 235 -19.52 15.67 3.75
N LYS A 236 -20.58 16.34 4.21
CA LYS A 236 -21.75 16.65 3.37
C LYS A 236 -21.47 17.64 2.23
N LEU A 237 -20.34 18.35 2.29
CA LEU A 237 -19.88 19.28 1.26
C LEU A 237 -19.06 18.58 0.17
N ASP A 238 -18.91 17.26 0.26
CA ASP A 238 -18.07 16.49 -0.64
C ASP A 238 -18.86 16.10 -1.88
N GLU A 239 -18.32 16.46 -3.03
CA GLU A 239 -18.78 16.02 -4.34
C GLU A 239 -17.98 14.78 -4.73
N ALA A 240 -18.60 13.61 -4.59
CA ALA A 240 -18.00 12.33 -4.96
C ALA A 240 -18.42 11.94 -6.38
N VAL A 241 -17.44 11.87 -7.28
CA VAL A 241 -17.65 11.68 -8.71
C VAL A 241 -17.00 10.40 -9.17
N LYS A 242 -17.80 9.50 -9.75
CA LYS A 242 -17.32 8.28 -10.40
C LYS A 242 -16.94 8.60 -11.85
N ILE A 243 -15.65 8.81 -12.09
CA ILE A 243 -15.12 9.15 -13.42
C ILE A 243 -14.89 7.93 -14.31
N ALA A 244 -14.79 6.75 -13.71
CA ALA A 244 -14.56 5.49 -14.40
C ALA A 244 -15.03 4.32 -13.53
N ASP A 245 -15.03 3.10 -14.07
CA ASP A 245 -15.40 1.96 -13.24
C ASP A 245 -14.40 1.77 -12.09
N GLU A 246 -14.95 1.65 -10.89
CA GLU A 246 -14.20 1.53 -9.63
C GLU A 246 -13.17 2.64 -9.35
N VAL A 247 -13.34 3.84 -9.93
CA VAL A 247 -12.54 5.05 -9.65
C VAL A 247 -13.45 6.21 -9.26
N ILE A 248 -13.17 6.81 -8.09
CA ILE A 248 -13.94 7.95 -7.56
C ILE A 248 -12.98 9.07 -7.17
N LEU A 249 -13.26 10.30 -7.60
CA LEU A 249 -12.64 11.50 -7.05
C LEU A 249 -13.60 12.16 -6.07
N VAL A 250 -13.05 12.73 -5.01
CA VAL A 250 -13.81 13.54 -4.06
C VAL A 250 -13.29 14.95 -4.10
N VAL A 251 -14.15 15.87 -4.51
CA VAL A 251 -13.88 17.31 -4.57
C VAL A 251 -14.65 18.01 -3.44
N ARG A 252 -14.03 19.00 -2.81
CA ARG A 252 -14.67 19.85 -1.78
C ARG A 252 -14.20 21.27 -1.97
N ASN A 253 -15.14 22.21 -2.16
CA ASN A 253 -14.81 23.63 -2.35
C ASN A 253 -13.75 23.83 -3.45
N ASN A 254 -13.96 23.17 -4.59
CA ASN A 254 -13.08 23.18 -5.75
C ASN A 254 -11.67 22.60 -5.49
N ASP A 255 -11.49 21.84 -4.42
CA ASP A 255 -10.22 21.23 -4.07
C ASP A 255 -10.32 19.70 -4.08
N LEU A 256 -9.30 19.03 -4.62
CA LEU A 256 -9.24 17.58 -4.63
C LEU A 256 -8.87 17.04 -3.25
N VAL A 257 -9.83 16.37 -2.61
CA VAL A 257 -9.70 15.86 -1.23
C VAL A 257 -9.13 14.45 -1.22
N SER A 258 -9.61 13.58 -2.10
CA SER A 258 -9.15 12.20 -2.18
C SER A 258 -9.43 11.57 -3.53
N ILE A 259 -8.63 10.54 -3.85
CA ILE A 259 -8.84 9.65 -4.98
C ILE A 259 -9.04 8.24 -4.44
N TRP A 260 -10.11 7.58 -4.85
CA TRP A 260 -10.44 6.21 -4.50
C TRP A 260 -10.36 5.35 -5.74
N VAL A 261 -9.66 4.24 -5.65
CA VAL A 261 -9.57 3.26 -6.73
C VAL A 261 -9.61 1.86 -6.17
N LYS A 262 -10.36 0.99 -6.82
CA LYS A 262 -10.32 -0.42 -6.49
C LYS A 262 -9.26 -1.11 -7.34
N ILE A 263 -8.43 -1.91 -6.67
CA ILE A 263 -7.32 -2.63 -7.29
C ILE A 263 -7.58 -4.13 -7.27
N LYS A 264 -7.44 -4.76 -6.10
CA LYS A 264 -7.69 -6.18 -5.90
C LYS A 264 -7.87 -6.48 -4.42
N GLU A 265 -8.77 -7.39 -4.12
CA GLU A 265 -8.94 -7.96 -2.78
C GLU A 265 -7.77 -8.89 -2.41
N ASN A 266 -7.51 -9.00 -1.12
CA ASN A 266 -6.53 -9.89 -0.53
C ASN A 266 -5.14 -9.78 -1.18
N MET A 267 -4.71 -8.57 -1.57
CA MET A 267 -3.31 -8.36 -1.92
C MET A 267 -2.44 -8.69 -0.72
N VAL A 268 -1.60 -9.70 -0.89
CA VAL A 268 -0.57 -10.02 0.08
C VAL A 268 0.57 -9.04 -0.14
N PHE A 269 0.61 -7.97 0.67
CA PHE A 269 1.86 -7.23 0.86
C PHE A 269 2.74 -8.10 1.72
N SER A 270 3.68 -8.79 1.07
CA SER A 270 4.72 -9.52 1.77
C SER A 270 5.80 -8.62 2.34
#